data_AF-A0A7D7VHL8-F1
#
_entry.id   AF-A0A7D7VHL8-F1
#
_cell.length_a   1.000
_cell.length_b   1.000
_cell.length_c   1.000
_cell.angle_alpha   90.00
_cell.angle_beta   90.00
_cell.angle_gamma   90.00
#
_symmetry.space_group_name_H-M   'P 1'
#
loop_
_entity.id
_entity.type
_entity.pdbx_description
1 polymer ?
#
loop_
_entity_poly.entity_id
_entity_poly.type
_entity_poly.pdbx_seq_one_letter_code
_entity_poly.pdbx_strand_id
1 'polypeptide(L)'
;MNMAITSLDSLRSHLQWAIELEHATLAPYLTALYSIKDGTNVESAEVIKSVFLEEMLHMALAANILNAVGGTPKFDYDGFIPTFPTPLPLSEVSAYGSN
;
A
#
# COMPACT_ATOMS: atom_id res chain seq x y z
N MET A 1 -14.17 -10.05 -8.66
CA MET A 1 -14.45 -8.92 -7.75
C MET A 1 -15.24 -7.87 -8.52
N ASN A 2 -16.30 -7.31 -7.94
CA ASN A 2 -16.94 -6.13 -8.54
C ASN A 2 -16.08 -4.91 -8.17
N MET A 3 -15.42 -4.33 -9.17
CA MET A 3 -14.49 -3.19 -9.01
C MET A 3 -15.21 -1.84 -8.90
N ALA A 4 -16.54 -1.81 -9.06
CA ALA A 4 -17.30 -0.57 -9.01
C ALA A 4 -17.71 -0.22 -7.58
N ILE A 5 -17.43 1.02 -7.17
CA ILE A 5 -17.96 1.60 -5.93
C ILE A 5 -19.42 1.99 -6.16
N THR A 6 -20.35 1.22 -5.60
CA THR A 6 -21.80 1.36 -5.81
C THR A 6 -22.59 1.45 -4.49
N SER A 7 -21.93 1.19 -3.37
CA SER A 7 -22.49 1.23 -2.02
C SER A 7 -21.44 1.68 -0.99
N LEU A 8 -21.90 2.06 0.20
CA LEU A 8 -21.01 2.44 1.30
C LEU A 8 -20.05 1.28 1.70
N ASP A 9 -20.53 0.04 1.67
CA ASP A 9 -19.68 -1.12 1.99
C ASP A 9 -18.65 -1.41 0.90
N SER A 10 -19.01 -1.19 -0.37
CA SER A 10 -18.03 -1.27 -1.46
C SER A 10 -16.96 -0.18 -1.31
N LEU A 11 -17.33 1.05 -0.92
CA LEU A 11 -16.38 2.13 -0.66
C LEU A 11 -15.42 1.77 0.48
N ARG A 12 -15.95 1.28 1.61
CA ARG A 12 -15.14 0.84 2.76
C ARG A 12 -14.16 -0.27 2.37
N SER A 13 -14.61 -1.21 1.55
CA SER A 13 -13.75 -2.30 1.04
C SER A 13 -12.61 -1.75 0.18
N HIS A 14 -12.89 -0.81 -0.74
CA HIS A 14 -11.86 -0.20 -1.58
C HIS A 14 -10.87 0.65 -0.76
N LEU A 15 -11.34 1.33 0.29
CA LEU A 15 -10.45 2.08 1.18
C LEU A 15 -9.55 1.15 1.99
N GLN A 16 -10.06 0.01 2.47
CA GLN A 16 -9.25 -1.00 3.14
C GLN A 16 -8.21 -1.59 2.17
N TRP A 17 -8.59 -1.84 0.92
CA TRP A 17 -7.64 -2.27 -0.11
C TRP A 17 -6.57 -1.22 -0.44
N ALA A 18 -6.93 0.07 -0.44
CA ALA A 18 -5.96 1.13 -0.62
C ALA A 18 -4.91 1.11 0.51
N ILE A 19 -5.34 0.97 1.78
CA ILE A 19 -4.43 0.83 2.93
C ILE A 19 -3.46 -0.34 2.73
N GLU A 20 -3.96 -1.50 2.28
CA GLU A 20 -3.15 -2.69 2.02
C GLU A 20 -2.16 -2.48 0.87
N LEU A 21 -2.57 -1.78 -0.18
CA LEU A 21 -1.72 -1.44 -1.31
C LEU A 21 -0.58 -0.51 -0.87
N GLU A 22 -0.88 0.58 -0.19
CA GLU A 22 0.14 1.53 0.29
C GLU A 22 1.06 0.88 1.33
N HIS A 23 0.55 -0.02 2.16
CA HIS A 23 1.38 -0.79 3.09
C HIS A 23 2.34 -1.74 2.33
N ALA A 24 1.87 -2.39 1.27
CA ALA A 24 2.66 -3.31 0.46
C ALA A 24 3.85 -2.66 -0.25
N THR A 25 3.83 -1.33 -0.46
CA THR A 25 4.93 -0.59 -1.08
C THR A 25 6.02 -0.19 -0.08
N LEU A 26 5.73 -0.15 1.23
CA LEU A 26 6.71 0.29 2.24
C LEU A 26 7.96 -0.60 2.30
N ALA A 27 7.77 -1.92 2.31
CA ALA A 27 8.88 -2.87 2.37
C ALA A 27 9.81 -2.81 1.14
N PRO A 28 9.33 -2.80 -0.12
CA PRO A 28 10.21 -2.65 -1.28
C PRO A 28 10.90 -1.29 -1.32
N TYR A 29 10.26 -0.18 -0.92
CA TYR A 29 10.93 1.12 -0.85
C TYR A 29 12.02 1.17 0.23
N LEU A 30 11.77 0.62 1.42
CA LEU A 30 12.80 0.52 2.46
C LEU A 30 13.94 -0.42 2.02
N THR A 31 13.62 -1.54 1.38
CA THR A 31 14.63 -2.46 0.84
C THR A 31 15.52 -1.76 -0.19
N ALA A 32 14.92 -0.99 -1.10
CA ALA A 32 15.66 -0.20 -2.08
C ALA A 32 16.52 0.87 -1.39
N LEU A 33 15.95 1.64 -0.47
CA LEU A 33 16.64 2.70 0.27
C LEU A 33 17.87 2.16 1.01
N TYR A 34 17.71 1.08 1.77
CA TYR A 34 18.78 0.47 2.57
C TYR A 34 19.75 -0.40 1.75
N SER A 35 19.47 -0.65 0.47
CA SER A 35 20.43 -1.28 -0.44
C SER A 35 21.48 -0.30 -0.97
N ILE A 36 21.23 1.01 -0.88
CA ILE A 36 22.16 2.05 -1.32
C ILE A 36 23.28 2.18 -0.28
N LYS A 37 24.54 2.12 -0.75
CA LYS A 37 25.71 2.27 0.13
C LYS A 37 25.88 3.73 0.55
N ASP A 38 26.28 3.95 1.79
CA ASP A 38 26.55 5.27 2.33
C ASP A 38 27.51 6.08 1.44
N GLY A 39 27.16 7.34 1.20
CA GLY A 39 27.92 8.25 0.34
C GLY A 39 27.78 8.00 -1.17
N THR A 40 26.95 7.03 -1.60
CA THR A 40 26.66 6.76 -3.02
C THR A 40 25.21 7.09 -3.35
N ASN A 41 24.94 7.50 -4.60
CA ASN A 41 23.58 7.73 -5.12
C ASN A 41 22.68 8.54 -4.18
N VAL A 42 23.23 9.60 -3.57
CA VAL A 42 22.56 10.38 -2.52
C VAL A 42 21.21 10.91 -2.99
N GLU A 43 21.13 11.47 -4.20
CA GLU A 43 19.88 11.95 -4.80
C GLU A 43 18.85 10.82 -4.94
N SER A 44 19.26 9.62 -5.35
CA SER A 44 18.36 8.46 -5.44
C SER A 44 17.83 8.04 -4.06
N ALA A 45 18.68 8.06 -3.04
CA ALA A 45 18.27 7.77 -1.67
C ALA A 45 17.24 8.80 -1.15
N GLU A 46 17.45 10.09 -1.45
CA GLU A 46 16.51 11.16 -1.09
C GLU A 46 15.15 10.99 -1.80
N VAL A 47 15.16 10.69 -3.09
CA VAL A 47 13.93 10.44 -3.87
C VAL A 47 13.19 9.20 -3.37
N ILE A 48 13.88 8.08 -3.14
CA ILE A 48 13.23 6.86 -2.62
C ILE A 48 12.64 7.12 -1.23
N LYS A 49 13.37 7.85 -0.38
CA LYS A 49 12.88 8.22 0.95
C LYS A 49 11.65 9.13 0.88
N SER A 50 11.60 10.09 -0.06
CA SER A 50 10.42 10.95 -0.21
C SER A 50 9.19 10.14 -0.60
N VAL A 51 9.32 9.22 -1.57
CA VAL A 51 8.23 8.33 -1.98
C VAL A 51 7.78 7.44 -0.82
N PHE A 52 8.69 6.84 -0.06
CA PHE A 52 8.34 6.06 1.13
C PHE A 52 7.48 6.87 2.13
N LEU A 53 7.84 8.13 2.38
CA LEU A 53 7.06 9.00 3.28
C LEU A 53 5.69 9.36 2.68
N GLU A 54 5.61 9.53 1.36
CA GLU A 54 4.34 9.75 0.65
C GLU A 54 3.42 8.53 0.75
N GLU A 55 3.92 7.31 0.61
CA GLU A 55 3.06 6.11 0.76
C GLU A 55 2.56 5.92 2.19
N MET A 56 3.38 6.24 3.19
CA MET A 56 2.91 6.30 4.59
C MET A 56 1.80 7.33 4.78
N LEU A 57 1.89 8.49 4.12
CA LEU A 57 0.86 9.52 4.14
C LEU A 57 -0.41 9.04 3.42
N HIS A 58 -0.30 8.42 2.25
CA HIS A 58 -1.43 7.87 1.52
C HIS A 58 -2.18 6.82 2.35
N MET A 59 -1.45 5.90 2.98
CA MET A 59 -2.00 4.89 3.89
C MET A 59 -2.78 5.54 5.04
N ALA A 60 -2.20 6.57 5.67
CA ALA A 60 -2.85 7.30 6.77
C ALA A 60 -4.11 8.05 6.30
N LEU A 61 -4.08 8.68 5.12
CA LEU A 61 -5.22 9.36 4.54
C LEU A 61 -6.36 8.38 4.19
N ALA A 62 -6.05 7.23 3.59
CA ALA A 62 -7.02 6.18 3.31
C ALA A 62 -7.68 5.66 4.60
N ALA A 63 -6.89 5.43 5.64
CA ALA A 63 -7.39 5.04 6.97
C ALA A 63 -8.29 6.11 7.60
N ASN A 64 -7.93 7.39 7.49
CA ASN A 64 -8.74 8.50 7.97
C ASN A 64 -10.08 8.59 7.24
N ILE A 65 -10.10 8.42 5.92
CA ILE A 65 -11.33 8.43 5.13
C ILE A 65 -12.19 7.21 5.51
N LEU A 66 -11.60 6.03 5.66
CA LEU A 66 -12.32 4.82 6.10
C LEU A 66 -12.99 5.01 7.46
N ASN A 67 -12.29 5.61 8.43
CA ASN A 67 -12.87 6.01 9.71
C ASN A 67 -14.00 7.02 9.53
N ALA A 68 -13.82 8.06 8.71
CA ALA A 68 -14.80 9.11 8.49
C ALA A 68 -16.13 8.60 7.88
N VAL A 69 -16.06 7.57 7.04
CA VAL A 69 -17.26 6.92 6.46
C VAL A 69 -17.81 5.79 7.36
N GLY A 70 -17.38 5.73 8.62
CA GLY A 70 -17.87 4.79 9.63
C GLY A 70 -17.36 3.35 9.50
N GLY A 71 -16.25 3.14 8.79
CA GLY A 71 -15.51 1.89 8.80
C GLY A 71 -14.45 1.86 9.91
N THR A 72 -13.70 0.75 9.98
CA THR A 72 -12.59 0.60 10.92
C THR A 72 -11.39 0.05 10.15
N PRO A 73 -10.32 0.84 9.96
CA PRO A 73 -9.08 0.37 9.36
C PRO A 73 -8.52 -0.83 10.10
N LYS A 74 -8.08 -1.85 9.35
CA LYS A 74 -7.45 -3.05 9.91
C LYS A 74 -5.99 -3.13 9.48
N PHE A 75 -5.12 -3.42 10.46
CA PHE A 75 -3.66 -3.53 10.28
C PHE A 75 -3.08 -4.82 10.88
N ASP A 76 -3.90 -5.60 11.58
CA ASP A 76 -3.47 -6.66 12.51
C ASP A 76 -4.13 -8.00 12.22
N TYR A 77 -4.31 -8.34 10.93
CA TYR A 77 -4.84 -9.62 10.51
C TYR A 77 -3.84 -10.41 9.66
N ASP A 78 -4.02 -11.73 9.66
CA ASP A 78 -3.21 -12.63 8.86
C ASP A 78 -3.35 -12.32 7.37
N GLY A 79 -2.23 -12.06 6.69
CA GLY A 79 -2.20 -11.61 5.30
C GLY A 79 -2.16 -10.09 5.09
N PHE A 80 -2.18 -9.26 6.14
CA PHE A 80 -1.96 -7.81 6.00
C PHE A 80 -0.53 -7.47 5.54
N ILE A 81 0.45 -8.21 6.05
CA ILE A 81 1.84 -8.13 5.58
C ILE A 81 1.99 -9.09 4.39
N PRO A 82 2.24 -8.57 3.18
CA PRO A 82 2.43 -9.45 2.02
C PRO A 82 3.71 -10.27 2.15
N THR A 83 3.68 -11.50 1.61
CA THR A 83 4.88 -12.33 1.47
C THR A 83 5.61 -11.93 0.19
N PHE A 84 6.84 -11.40 0.33
CA PHE A 84 7.65 -11.00 -0.82
C PHE A 84 8.51 -12.15 -1.36
N PRO A 85 8.82 -12.16 -2.68
CA PRO A 85 8.33 -11.24 -3.71
C PRO A 85 6.89 -11.57 -4.12
N THR A 86 6.06 -10.55 -4.31
CA THR A 86 4.67 -10.68 -4.79
C THR A 86 4.32 -9.56 -5.75
N PRO A 87 3.40 -9.75 -6.70
CA PRO A 87 2.73 -8.63 -7.36
C PRO A 87 2.09 -7.71 -6.31
N LEU A 88 2.02 -6.41 -6.62
CA LEU A 88 1.30 -5.47 -5.76
C LEU A 88 -0.18 -5.86 -5.71
N PRO A 89 -0.81 -5.80 -4.51
CA PRO A 89 -2.25 -6.04 -4.38
C PRO A 89 -3.03 -5.17 -5.37
N LEU A 90 -4.00 -5.73 -6.10
CA LEU A 90 -4.80 -5.00 -7.08
C LEU A 90 -4.03 -4.31 -8.23
N SER A 91 -2.74 -4.58 -8.40
CA SER A 91 -2.06 -4.29 -9.67
C SER A 91 -2.75 -5.04 -10.81
N GLU A 92 -2.59 -4.59 -12.05
CA GLU A 92 -3.19 -5.27 -13.21
C GLU A 92 -2.89 -6.78 -13.23
N VAL A 93 -1.71 -7.18 -12.73
CA VAL A 93 -1.29 -8.59 -12.60
C VAL A 93 -2.08 -9.35 -11.53
N SER A 94 -2.53 -8.68 -10.46
CA SER A 94 -3.38 -9.27 -9.41
C SER A 94 -4.86 -9.30 -9.80
N ALA A 95 -5.31 -8.47 -10.74
CA ALA A 95 -6.69 -8.41 -11.20
C ALA A 95 -7.06 -9.58 -12.15
N TYR A 96 -6.06 -10.19 -12.79
CA TYR A 96 -6.17 -11.43 -13.54
C TYR A 96 -5.53 -12.54 -12.72
N GLY A 97 -6.30 -13.13 -11.80
CA GLY A 97 -5.83 -14.19 -10.91
C GLY A 97 -4.93 -15.18 -11.64
N SER A 98 -3.72 -15.37 -11.09
CA SER A 98 -2.89 -16.52 -11.39
C SER A 98 -3.71 -17.79 -11.10
N ASN A 99 -4.00 -18.53 -12.16
CA ASN A 99 -4.57 -19.89 -12.25
C ASN A 99 -5.01 -20.57 -10.94
#